data_AF-A0A6J0CX85-F1
#
_entry.id   AF-A0A6J0CX85-F1
#
_cell.length_a   1.000
_cell.length_b   1.000
_cell.length_c   1.000
_cell.angle_alpha   90.00
_cell.angle_beta   90.00
_cell.angle_gamma   90.00
#
_symmetry.space_group_name_H-M   'P 1'
#
loop_
_entity.id
_entity.type
_entity.pdbx_description
1 polymer ?
#
loop_
_entity_poly.entity_id
_entity_poly.type
_entity_poly.pdbx_seq_one_letter_code
_entity_poly.pdbx_strand_id
1 'polypeptide(L)'
;MAEASSEREAEAEALAAARERSRLFLSGLELVQQGAEARVFRGRFQGRAAVVKHRFPKSYRHPALEARLGRRRTVQEARALLRCRRA
;
A
#
# COMPACT_ATOMS: atom_id res chain seq x y z
N MET A 1 30.44 9.89 -7.22
CA MET A 1 29.63 8.97 -8.05
C MET A 1 29.34 7.65 -7.35
N ALA A 2 30.30 7.09 -6.57
CA ALA A 2 30.13 5.84 -5.81
C ALA A 2 29.10 5.92 -4.64
N GLU A 3 29.01 7.06 -3.94
CA GLU A 3 28.03 7.25 -2.85
C GLU A 3 26.59 7.21 -3.37
N ALA A 4 26.30 7.93 -4.45
CA ALA A 4 24.96 7.99 -5.05
C ALA A 4 24.48 6.64 -5.63
N SER A 5 25.38 5.69 -5.92
CA SER A 5 25.02 4.31 -6.28
C SER A 5 24.68 3.47 -5.04
N SER A 6 25.46 3.60 -3.97
CA SER A 6 25.22 2.86 -2.71
C SER A 6 23.90 3.26 -2.03
N GLU A 7 23.55 4.55 -2.09
CA GLU A 7 22.27 5.05 -1.55
C GLU A 7 21.06 4.49 -2.30
N ARG A 8 21.15 4.36 -3.63
CA ARG A 8 20.09 3.79 -4.47
C ARG A 8 19.90 2.30 -4.21
N GLU A 9 20.99 1.57 -3.97
CA GLU A 9 20.95 0.15 -3.63
C GLU A 9 20.27 -0.07 -2.27
N ALA A 10 20.65 0.72 -1.26
CA ALA A 10 20.03 0.68 0.06
C ALA A 10 18.52 1.02 0.02
N GLU A 11 18.13 2.01 -0.78
CA GLU A 11 16.71 2.39 -0.96
C GLU A 11 15.92 1.26 -1.65
N ALA A 12 16.50 0.61 -2.66
CA ALA A 12 15.88 -0.52 -3.35
C ALA A 12 15.69 -1.72 -2.42
N GLU A 13 16.68 -2.02 -1.57
CA GLU A 13 16.62 -3.11 -0.60
C GLU A 13 15.57 -2.84 0.48
N ALA A 14 15.52 -1.61 1.02
CA ALA A 14 14.50 -1.19 1.97
C ALA A 14 13.08 -1.32 1.39
N LEU A 15 12.90 -0.97 0.12
CA LEU A 15 11.63 -1.12 -0.59
C LEU A 15 11.26 -2.60 -0.80
N ALA A 16 12.22 -3.44 -1.15
CA ALA A 16 12.02 -4.89 -1.28
C ALA A 16 11.59 -5.51 0.06
N ALA A 17 12.28 -5.16 1.15
CA ALA A 17 11.92 -5.60 2.48
C ALA A 17 10.52 -5.13 2.90
N ALA A 18 10.13 -3.89 2.55
CA ALA A 18 8.78 -3.39 2.81
C ALA A 18 7.68 -4.14 2.03
N ARG A 19 7.97 -4.52 0.78
CA ARG A 19 7.08 -5.35 -0.05
C ARG A 19 6.91 -6.74 0.56
N GLU A 20 8.00 -7.35 1.00
CA GLU A 20 7.95 -8.69 1.60
C GLU A 20 7.19 -8.68 2.92
N ARG A 21 7.43 -7.70 3.80
CA ARG A 21 6.62 -7.51 5.02
C ARG A 21 5.13 -7.38 4.70
N SER A 22 4.79 -6.61 3.67
CA SER A 22 3.40 -6.47 3.24
C SER A 22 2.84 -7.79 2.72
N ARG A 23 3.61 -8.55 1.94
CA ARG A 23 3.21 -9.85 1.41
C ARG A 23 2.92 -10.86 2.52
N LEU A 24 3.83 -10.97 3.50
CA LEU A 24 3.69 -11.84 4.67
C LEU A 24 2.47 -11.47 5.52
N PHE A 25 2.23 -10.17 5.72
CA PHE A 25 1.03 -9.71 6.43
C PHE A 25 -0.25 -10.09 5.69
N LEU A 26 -0.28 -9.91 4.37
CA LEU A 26 -1.47 -10.15 3.55
C LEU A 26 -1.76 -11.63 3.32
N SER A 27 -0.78 -12.53 3.39
CA SER A 27 -0.99 -13.97 3.15
C SER A 27 -1.87 -14.64 4.21
N GLY A 28 -2.00 -14.05 5.40
CA GLY A 28 -2.91 -14.51 6.45
C GLY A 28 -4.35 -13.98 6.33
N LEU A 29 -4.67 -13.24 5.27
CA LEU A 29 -5.98 -12.60 5.07
C LEU A 29 -6.74 -13.25 3.92
N GLU A 30 -8.07 -13.17 3.97
CA GLU A 30 -8.94 -13.68 2.92
C GLU A 30 -9.05 -12.65 1.79
N LEU A 31 -8.65 -13.01 0.55
CA LEU A 31 -8.84 -12.14 -0.60
C LEU A 31 -10.33 -12.08 -0.97
N VAL A 32 -10.91 -10.89 -0.92
CA VAL A 32 -12.31 -10.64 -1.31
C VAL A 32 -12.40 -10.32 -2.79
N GLN A 33 -11.56 -9.38 -3.25
CA GLN A 33 -11.59 -8.94 -4.64
C GLN A 33 -10.25 -8.35 -5.09
N GLN A 34 -9.94 -8.54 -6.36
CA GLN A 34 -8.81 -7.92 -7.05
C GLN A 34 -9.33 -6.91 -8.07
N GLY A 35 -8.83 -5.67 -8.00
CA GLY A 35 -9.13 -4.61 -8.97
C GLY A 35 -7.88 -4.09 -9.65
N ALA A 36 -8.05 -3.13 -10.56
CA ALA A 36 -6.94 -2.54 -11.28
C ALA A 36 -5.93 -1.85 -10.35
N GLU A 37 -6.39 -1.16 -9.30
CA GLU A 37 -5.51 -0.36 -8.43
C GLU A 37 -5.19 -0.99 -7.08
N ALA A 38 -6.01 -1.95 -6.62
CA ALA A 38 -5.89 -2.48 -5.28
C ALA A 38 -6.49 -3.88 -5.16
N ARG A 39 -5.95 -4.65 -4.21
CA ARG A 39 -6.54 -5.88 -3.67
C ARG A 39 -7.29 -5.55 -2.39
N VAL A 40 -8.47 -6.11 -2.23
CA VAL A 40 -9.29 -5.98 -1.02
C VAL A 40 -9.32 -7.32 -0.31
N PHE A 41 -8.99 -7.29 0.97
CA PHE A 41 -8.95 -8.47 1.83
C PHE A 41 -9.87 -8.29 3.03
N ARG A 42 -10.38 -9.40 3.55
CA ARG A 42 -11.10 -9.50 4.81
C ARG A 42 -10.16 -10.08 5.88
N GLY A 43 -10.23 -9.52 7.08
CA GLY A 43 -9.42 -9.99 8.20
C GLY A 43 -9.83 -9.39 9.54
N ARG A 44 -8.90 -9.44 10.50
CA ARG A 44 -9.06 -8.81 11.80
C ARG A 44 -7.96 -7.79 12.06
N PHE A 45 -8.33 -6.65 12.62
CA PHE A 45 -7.41 -5.62 13.09
C PHE A 45 -7.71 -5.31 14.54
N GLN A 46 -6.73 -5.51 15.43
CA GLN A 46 -6.89 -5.35 16.88
C GLN A 46 -8.13 -6.12 17.42
N GLY A 47 -8.27 -7.38 17.00
CA GLY A 47 -9.38 -8.27 17.38
C GLY A 47 -10.73 -8.00 16.67
N ARG A 48 -10.89 -6.88 15.97
CA ARG A 48 -12.14 -6.48 15.32
C ARG A 48 -12.14 -6.85 13.83
N ALA A 49 -13.31 -7.21 13.31
CA ALA A 49 -13.48 -7.44 11.88
C ALA A 49 -13.10 -6.18 11.08
N ALA A 50 -12.27 -6.35 10.05
CA ALA A 50 -11.73 -5.25 9.27
C ALA A 50 -11.55 -5.63 7.80
N VAL A 51 -11.53 -4.61 6.95
CA VAL A 51 -11.20 -4.71 5.52
C VAL A 51 -9.84 -4.07 5.28
N VAL A 52 -8.95 -4.79 4.61
CA VAL A 52 -7.62 -4.29 4.23
C VAL A 52 -7.61 -4.01 2.74
N LYS A 53 -7.37 -2.76 2.35
CA LYS A 53 -7.23 -2.35 0.95
C LYS A 53 -5.76 -2.11 0.62
N HIS A 54 -5.12 -3.07 -0.04
CA HIS A 54 -3.73 -2.99 -0.43
C HIS A 54 -3.58 -2.44 -1.86
N ARG A 55 -3.08 -1.21 -1.96
CA ARG A 55 -2.69 -0.57 -3.23
C ARG A 55 -1.27 -0.99 -3.60
N PHE A 56 -1.09 -1.56 -4.78
CA PHE A 56 0.21 -2.01 -5.28
C PHE A 56 0.76 -1.01 -6.32
N PRO A 57 2.08 -0.78 -6.35
CA PRO A 57 2.67 0.20 -7.24
C PRO A 57 2.51 -0.21 -8.70
N LYS A 58 2.35 0.79 -9.57
CA LYS A 58 2.33 0.60 -11.01
C LYS A 58 3.71 0.85 -11.62
N SER A 59 4.26 -0.18 -12.27
CA SER A 59 5.60 -0.15 -12.87
C SER A 59 5.78 0.92 -13.95
N TYR A 60 4.69 1.33 -14.61
CA TYR A 60 4.72 2.36 -15.64
C TYR A 60 4.80 3.80 -15.09
N ARG A 61 4.76 4.00 -13.75
CA ARG A 61 4.80 5.34 -13.14
C ARG A 61 6.14 5.62 -12.51
N HIS A 62 6.58 6.87 -12.60
CA HIS A 62 7.79 7.33 -11.91
C HIS A 62 7.64 7.12 -10.38
N PRO A 63 8.65 6.58 -9.67
CA PRO A 63 8.54 6.25 -8.24
C PRO A 63 8.08 7.42 -7.36
N ALA A 64 8.63 8.63 -7.58
CA ALA A 64 8.22 9.83 -6.85
C ALA A 64 6.75 10.22 -7.09
N LEU A 65 6.27 10.03 -8.32
CA LEU A 65 4.86 10.27 -8.66
C LEU A 65 3.97 9.23 -7.96
N GLU A 66 4.38 7.96 -7.97
CA GLU A 66 3.60 6.90 -7.36
C GLU A 66 3.48 7.06 -5.85
N ALA A 67 4.58 7.41 -5.17
CA ALA A 67 4.58 7.72 -3.74
C ALA A 67 3.61 8.89 -3.42
N ARG A 68 3.67 9.96 -4.21
CA ARG A 68 2.79 11.13 -4.06
C ARG A 68 1.31 10.79 -4.28
N LEU A 69 1.00 10.06 -5.35
CA LEU A 69 -0.37 9.65 -5.69
C LEU A 69 -0.94 8.68 -4.65
N GLY A 70 -0.16 7.67 -4.25
CA GLY A 70 -0.54 6.70 -3.23
C GLY A 70 -0.94 7.38 -1.93
N ARG A 71 -0.07 8.27 -1.41
CA ARG A 71 -0.36 9.03 -0.18
C ARG A 71 -1.63 9.87 -0.32
N ARG A 72 -1.75 10.66 -1.39
CA ARG A 72 -2.89 11.56 -1.59
C ARG A 72 -4.22 10.80 -1.70
N ARG A 73 -4.26 9.72 -2.49
CA ARG A 73 -5.47 8.91 -2.70
C ARG A 73 -5.92 8.22 -1.41
N THR A 74 -4.99 7.63 -0.65
CA THR A 74 -5.30 6.97 0.63
C THR A 74 -5.91 7.96 1.64
N VAL A 75 -5.32 9.16 1.78
CA VAL A 75 -5.85 10.20 2.69
C VAL A 75 -7.23 10.68 2.23
N GLN A 76 -7.41 10.91 0.93
CA GLN A 76 -8.70 11.35 0.39
C GLN A 76 -9.79 10.30 0.56
N GLU A 77 -9.46 9.02 0.35
CA GLU A 77 -10.39 7.90 0.55
C GLU A 77 -10.83 7.79 2.01
N ALA A 78 -9.89 7.82 2.96
CA ALA A 78 -10.23 7.81 4.39
C ALA A 78 -11.12 9.00 4.77
N ARG A 79 -10.82 10.20 4.27
CA ARG A 79 -11.65 11.39 4.50
C ARG A 79 -13.04 11.25 3.90
N ALA A 80 -13.16 10.69 2.70
CA ALA A 80 -14.45 10.47 2.04
C ALA A 80 -15.31 9.48 2.84
N LEU A 81 -14.74 8.34 3.25
CA LEU A 81 -15.44 7.33 4.07
C LEU A 81 -15.92 7.92 5.40
N LEU A 82 -15.09 8.73 6.07
CA LEU A 82 -15.49 9.39 7.31
C LEU A 82 -16.61 10.41 7.11
N ARG A 83 -16.63 11.12 5.98
CA ARG A 83 -17.76 12.01 5.64
C ARG A 83 -19.03 11.21 5.39
N CYS A 84 -18.97 10.15 4.59
CA CYS A 84 -20.13 9.28 4.32
C CYS A 84 -20.69 8.63 5.59
N ARG A 85 -19.85 8.33 6.58
CA ARG A 85 -20.30 7.77 7.87
C ARG A 85 -21.03 8.79 8.76
N ARG A 86 -20.80 10.08 8.56
CA ARG A 86 -21.41 11.16 9.36
C ARG A 86 -22.71 11.69 8.77
N ALA A 87 -22.94 11.46 7.48
CA ALA A 87 -24.18 11.78 6.79
C ALA A 87 -25.25 10.73 7.14
#